data_AF-A0A4R2GGM7-F1
#
_entry.id   AF-A0A4R2GGM7-F1
#
_cell.length_a   1.000
_cell.length_b   1.000
_cell.length_c   1.000
_cell.angle_alpha   90.00
_cell.angle_beta   90.00
_cell.angle_gamma   90.00
#
_symmetry.space_group_name_H-M   'P 1'
#
loop_
_entity.id
_entity.type
_entity.pdbx_description
1 polymer ?
#
loop_
_entity_poly.entity_id
_entity_poly.type
_entity_poly.pdbx_seq_one_letter_code
_entity_poly.pdbx_strand_id
1 'polypeptide(L)'
;MTKETNTIAAHPCFDKEAKHSHARVHLPVAPSCNIQCNYCNRQFDCVNESRPGVTSTVLKPFQAFEYFRALHDKLDNLSVVGIAGPGDPFANAEETLETMERIKSAYPDKLFCVSTNGLNLFPHIDKLAQVGVSHVTITINAIDPAITASVYKWVRFNKKVYRGIEGAKVLLEQQLKCIPALKEKGIIVKINSVIMPGINDEHIVEVARVCADLGADVFNCIPMIATKGTEFENLKQPDSKMVFKTRMQVSEHIELMSHCSRCRADAAGLLGKDLKDTHVMLKEFAKREPFTEQERPYVAVATREGLLVNMHLGEAKSFYIYRQSPKGFQFVEERAAPPTGTGDNRWLDMAKLMKDCRALLVSGVGENPKVIINSCGTRIIEMTGLIDEGLDGIYNHKPIRSIAKQDAFRCGSNCKGNAQGCA
;
A
#
# COMPACT_ATOMS: atom_id res chain seq x y z
N MET A 1 5.28 -7.86 38.98
CA MET A 1 4.78 -6.97 37.91
C MET A 1 5.28 -7.53 36.60
N THR A 2 4.47 -8.38 35.98
CA THR A 2 4.74 -9.02 34.69
C THR A 2 4.66 -7.96 33.59
N LYS A 3 5.77 -7.74 32.88
CA LYS A 3 5.78 -6.97 31.62
C LYS A 3 4.79 -7.64 30.67
N GLU A 4 3.67 -6.98 30.38
CA GLU A 4 2.82 -7.34 29.26
C GLU A 4 3.67 -7.23 27.98
N THR A 5 4.01 -8.38 27.41
CA THR A 5 4.62 -8.51 26.10
C THR A 5 3.59 -8.07 25.07
N ASN A 6 3.59 -6.78 24.72
CA ASN A 6 2.89 -6.28 23.54
C ASN A 6 3.36 -7.12 22.34
N THR A 7 2.40 -7.72 21.64
CA THR A 7 2.59 -8.67 20.56
C THR A 7 3.39 -8.07 19.40
N ILE A 8 4.70 -8.37 19.36
CA ILE A 8 5.63 -8.07 18.25
C ILE A 8 5.46 -9.04 17.06
N ALA A 9 4.63 -10.08 17.19
CA ALA A 9 4.59 -11.19 16.22
C ALA A 9 3.73 -10.85 15.00
N ALA A 10 4.33 -10.49 13.85
CA ALA A 10 3.82 -10.73 12.49
C ALA A 10 4.46 -9.90 11.36
N HIS A 11 5.29 -8.88 11.61
CA HIS A 11 5.75 -8.03 10.49
C HIS A 11 6.94 -8.66 9.71
N PRO A 12 6.82 -8.97 8.39
CA PRO A 12 7.84 -9.74 7.63
C PRO A 12 9.24 -9.12 7.53
N CYS A 13 9.35 -7.80 7.69
CA CYS A 13 10.62 -7.06 7.69
C CYS A 13 11.29 -6.94 9.07
N PHE A 14 10.58 -7.23 10.15
CA PHE A 14 11.05 -7.02 11.52
C PHE A 14 11.08 -8.34 12.31
N ASP A 15 10.26 -9.31 11.91
CA ASP A 15 10.19 -10.65 12.48
C ASP A 15 10.61 -11.69 11.42
N LYS A 16 11.68 -12.41 11.74
CA LYS A 16 12.28 -13.44 10.86
C LYS A 16 11.33 -14.61 10.61
N GLU A 17 10.52 -14.99 11.59
CA GLU A 17 9.55 -16.08 11.47
C GLU A 17 8.34 -15.64 10.63
N ALA A 18 7.93 -14.38 10.79
CA ALA A 18 6.83 -13.80 10.01
C ALA A 18 7.15 -13.68 8.51
N LYS A 19 8.42 -13.58 8.13
CA LYS A 19 8.88 -13.48 6.74
C LYS A 19 8.26 -14.51 5.79
N HIS A 20 8.06 -15.73 6.29
CA HIS A 20 7.63 -16.87 5.49
C HIS A 20 6.11 -17.08 5.50
N SER A 21 5.40 -16.47 6.44
CA SER A 21 3.98 -16.71 6.72
C SER A 21 3.10 -15.50 6.46
N HIS A 22 3.63 -14.29 6.53
CA HIS A 22 2.86 -13.05 6.46
C HIS A 22 3.16 -12.28 5.17
N ALA A 23 2.10 -12.04 4.37
CA ALA A 23 2.21 -11.23 3.17
C ALA A 23 2.12 -9.74 3.51
N ARG A 24 2.79 -8.94 2.67
CA ARG A 24 2.78 -7.47 2.75
C ARG A 24 2.39 -6.88 1.41
N VAL A 25 1.95 -5.63 1.42
CA VAL A 25 1.77 -4.82 0.22
C VAL A 25 2.36 -3.44 0.43
N HIS A 26 3.04 -2.91 -0.57
CA HIS A 26 3.40 -1.50 -0.64
C HIS A 26 2.46 -0.76 -1.59
N LEU A 27 1.95 0.39 -1.14
CA LEU A 27 0.99 1.20 -1.88
C LEU A 27 1.71 2.46 -2.41
N PRO A 28 1.87 2.59 -3.75
CA PRO A 28 2.63 3.69 -4.36
C PRO A 28 1.81 4.98 -4.44
N VAL A 29 1.58 5.64 -3.31
CA VAL A 29 0.74 6.85 -3.21
C VAL A 29 1.52 8.15 -3.02
N ALA A 30 2.85 8.07 -2.90
CA ALA A 30 3.69 9.20 -2.51
C ALA A 30 4.67 9.62 -3.61
N PRO A 31 4.25 10.25 -4.73
CA PRO A 31 5.12 10.53 -5.88
C PRO A 31 6.15 11.65 -5.64
N SER A 32 5.79 12.69 -4.88
CA SER A 32 6.67 13.83 -4.64
C SER A 32 7.76 13.50 -3.63
N CYS A 33 8.86 14.24 -3.64
CA CYS A 33 9.85 14.17 -2.56
C CYS A 33 10.50 15.53 -2.34
N ASN A 34 10.87 15.78 -1.09
CA ASN A 34 11.31 17.05 -0.53
C ASN A 34 12.83 17.15 -0.33
N ILE A 35 13.61 16.13 -0.71
CA ILE A 35 15.08 16.16 -0.76
C ILE A 35 15.60 15.54 -2.06
N GLN A 36 16.79 15.91 -2.50
CA GLN A 36 17.49 15.22 -3.59
C GLN A 36 18.77 14.59 -3.10
N CYS A 37 18.78 13.25 -2.99
CA CYS A 37 20.01 12.50 -2.75
C CYS A 37 20.87 12.47 -4.02
N ASN A 38 22.19 12.53 -3.86
CA ASN A 38 23.13 12.45 -4.97
C ASN A 38 23.20 11.06 -5.64
N TYR A 39 22.68 10.02 -4.97
CA TYR A 39 22.53 8.66 -5.49
C TYR A 39 21.12 8.33 -6.02
N CYS A 40 20.22 9.32 -6.10
CA CYS A 40 18.82 9.11 -6.51
C CYS A 40 18.52 9.73 -7.89
N ASN A 41 17.86 8.97 -8.76
CA ASN A 41 17.27 9.48 -10.00
C ASN A 41 15.74 9.49 -9.85
N ARG A 42 15.14 10.68 -10.01
CA ARG A 42 13.70 10.94 -9.82
C ARG A 42 12.79 10.29 -10.84
N GLN A 43 13.34 9.72 -11.91
CA GLN A 43 12.58 8.93 -12.87
C GLN A 43 12.15 7.57 -12.29
N PHE A 44 12.72 7.16 -11.16
CA PHE A 44 12.52 5.87 -10.52
C PHE A 44 12.03 6.01 -9.07
N ASP A 45 11.52 4.92 -8.53
CA ASP A 45 11.14 4.79 -7.13
C ASP A 45 12.30 5.09 -6.18
N CYS A 46 11.96 5.51 -4.97
CA CYS A 46 12.90 5.91 -3.94
C CYS A 46 13.85 4.76 -3.62
N VAL A 47 15.12 4.96 -3.96
CA VAL A 47 16.19 3.97 -3.82
C VAL A 47 16.59 3.69 -2.36
N ASN A 48 16.04 4.45 -1.41
CA ASN A 48 16.21 4.21 0.03
C ASN A 48 15.46 2.94 0.48
N GLU A 49 14.41 2.55 -0.23
CA GLU A 49 13.64 1.33 0.05
C GLU A 49 13.60 0.37 -1.14
N SER A 50 13.60 0.92 -2.36
CA SER A 50 13.53 0.14 -3.60
C SER A 50 14.91 -0.09 -4.23
N ARG A 51 14.99 -1.08 -5.11
CA ARG A 51 16.16 -1.23 -6.00
C ARG A 51 16.16 -0.10 -7.05
N PRO A 52 17.33 0.39 -7.49
CA PRO A 52 17.39 1.37 -8.57
C PRO A 52 16.74 0.87 -9.86
N GLY A 53 16.17 1.80 -10.64
CA GLY A 53 15.57 1.49 -11.94
C GLY A 53 14.12 0.98 -11.88
N VAL A 54 13.54 0.84 -10.69
CA VAL A 54 12.13 0.45 -10.53
C VAL A 54 11.24 1.67 -10.74
N THR A 55 10.14 1.51 -11.47
CA THR A 55 9.08 2.52 -11.59
C THR A 55 7.75 1.92 -11.18
N SER A 56 7.13 2.50 -10.16
CA SER A 56 5.78 2.13 -9.74
C SER A 56 4.74 3.00 -10.44
N THR A 57 3.58 2.41 -10.71
CA THR A 57 2.42 3.20 -11.15
C THR A 57 1.84 3.91 -9.93
N VAL A 58 1.74 5.24 -9.98
CA VAL A 58 1.23 6.04 -8.85
C VAL A 58 -0.29 5.86 -8.72
N LEU A 59 -0.74 5.64 -7.49
CA LEU A 59 -2.15 5.54 -7.15
C LEU A 59 -2.60 6.76 -6.32
N LYS A 60 -3.83 7.22 -6.56
CA LYS A 60 -4.56 8.09 -5.63
C LYS A 60 -5.02 7.28 -4.40
N PRO A 61 -5.30 7.91 -3.25
CA PRO A 61 -5.70 7.18 -2.04
C PRO A 61 -6.88 6.21 -2.21
N PHE A 62 -7.93 6.61 -2.93
CA PHE A 62 -9.06 5.71 -3.21
C PHE A 62 -8.66 4.53 -4.11
N GLN A 63 -7.77 4.74 -5.09
CA GLN A 63 -7.29 3.68 -5.98
C GLN A 63 -6.43 2.69 -5.19
N ALA A 64 -5.60 3.19 -4.28
CA ALA A 64 -4.76 2.38 -3.39
C ALA A 64 -5.61 1.53 -2.44
N PHE A 65 -6.70 2.08 -1.90
CA PHE A 65 -7.67 1.34 -1.09
C PHE A 65 -8.34 0.20 -1.89
N GLU A 66 -8.82 0.51 -3.10
CA GLU A 66 -9.47 -0.47 -3.98
C GLU A 66 -8.51 -1.59 -4.40
N TYR A 67 -7.27 -1.23 -4.71
CA TYR A 67 -6.19 -2.17 -5.02
C TYR A 67 -5.83 -3.03 -3.81
N PHE A 68 -5.67 -2.44 -2.63
CA PHE A 68 -5.44 -3.15 -1.38
C PHE A 68 -6.55 -4.19 -1.13
N ARG A 69 -7.81 -3.78 -1.27
CA ARG A 69 -8.96 -4.69 -1.08
C ARG A 69 -8.91 -5.88 -2.03
N ALA A 70 -8.64 -5.63 -3.32
CA ALA A 70 -8.53 -6.70 -4.30
C ALA A 70 -7.37 -7.66 -4.02
N LEU A 71 -6.28 -7.18 -3.42
CA LEU A 71 -5.18 -8.03 -2.95
C LEU A 71 -5.56 -8.80 -1.69
N HIS A 72 -6.26 -8.16 -0.75
CA HIS A 72 -6.73 -8.81 0.46
C HIS A 72 -7.67 -9.97 0.15
N ASP A 73 -8.59 -9.81 -0.80
CA ASP A 73 -9.50 -10.88 -1.26
C ASP A 73 -8.76 -12.06 -1.94
N LYS A 74 -7.52 -11.85 -2.40
CA LYS A 74 -6.67 -12.87 -3.04
C LYS A 74 -5.63 -13.49 -2.10
N LEU A 75 -5.26 -12.80 -1.03
CA LEU A 75 -4.17 -13.15 -0.13
C LEU A 75 -4.69 -13.21 1.31
N ASP A 76 -5.07 -14.41 1.73
CA ASP A 76 -5.61 -14.65 3.08
C ASP A 76 -4.63 -14.23 4.21
N ASN A 77 -3.32 -14.26 3.92
CA ASN A 77 -2.26 -13.90 4.87
C ASN A 77 -1.72 -12.47 4.71
N LEU A 78 -2.43 -11.58 4.00
CA LEU A 78 -2.06 -10.17 3.88
C LEU A 78 -2.32 -9.44 5.21
N SER A 79 -1.23 -9.09 5.89
CA SER A 79 -1.24 -8.55 7.25
C SER A 79 -0.61 -7.16 7.36
N VAL A 80 0.35 -6.85 6.47
CA VAL A 80 1.12 -5.61 6.53
C VAL A 80 0.87 -4.74 5.31
N VAL A 81 0.59 -3.46 5.57
CA VAL A 81 0.46 -2.40 4.56
C VAL A 81 1.58 -1.37 4.75
N GLY A 82 2.41 -1.22 3.72
CA GLY A 82 3.52 -0.27 3.69
C GLY A 82 3.29 0.88 2.73
N ILE A 83 3.80 2.07 3.08
CA ILE A 83 3.93 3.18 2.14
C ILE A 83 5.39 3.63 2.13
N ALA A 84 6.04 3.52 0.97
CA ALA A 84 7.49 3.69 0.84
C ALA A 84 7.93 4.54 -0.37
N GLY A 85 7.00 5.09 -1.15
CA GLY A 85 7.34 5.88 -2.34
C GLY A 85 6.18 5.98 -3.33
N PRO A 86 6.46 6.35 -4.60
CA PRO A 86 7.77 6.42 -5.26
C PRO A 86 8.76 7.49 -4.80
N GLY A 87 8.30 8.56 -4.17
CA GLY A 87 9.08 9.64 -3.58
C GLY A 87 9.23 9.48 -2.06
N ASP A 88 8.80 10.48 -1.30
CA ASP A 88 8.79 10.45 0.17
C ASP A 88 7.35 10.58 0.71
N PRO A 89 6.89 9.67 1.61
CA PRO A 89 5.53 9.73 2.14
C PRO A 89 5.15 11.05 2.80
N PHE A 90 6.07 11.76 3.48
CA PHE A 90 5.76 13.02 4.15
C PHE A 90 6.07 14.26 3.29
N ALA A 91 6.52 14.07 2.06
CA ALA A 91 6.32 15.05 0.99
C ALA A 91 4.90 14.96 0.36
N ASN A 92 4.16 13.90 0.64
CA ASN A 92 2.79 13.61 0.18
C ASN A 92 1.94 13.18 1.39
N ALA A 93 2.02 13.97 2.48
CA ALA A 93 1.50 13.56 3.78
C ALA A 93 -0.02 13.37 3.75
N GLU A 94 -0.73 14.18 2.97
CA GLU A 94 -2.18 14.08 2.79
C GLU A 94 -2.56 12.74 2.18
N GLU A 95 -1.99 12.39 1.02
CA GLU A 95 -2.28 11.14 0.31
C GLU A 95 -1.86 9.91 1.12
N THR A 96 -0.72 10.00 1.80
CA THR A 96 -0.19 8.93 2.65
C THR A 96 -1.14 8.64 3.81
N LEU A 97 -1.53 9.68 4.56
CA LEU A 97 -2.39 9.53 5.74
C LEU A 97 -3.80 9.11 5.34
N GLU A 98 -4.38 9.74 4.31
CA GLU A 98 -5.72 9.38 3.81
C GLU A 98 -5.78 7.90 3.39
N THR A 99 -4.74 7.40 2.70
CA THR A 99 -4.66 5.99 2.30
C THR A 99 -4.68 5.06 3.52
N MET A 100 -3.89 5.36 4.55
CA MET A 100 -3.84 4.54 5.74
C MET A 100 -5.15 4.60 6.54
N GLU A 101 -5.77 5.77 6.66
CA GLU A 101 -7.05 5.94 7.35
C GLU A 101 -8.17 5.16 6.69
N ARG A 102 -8.29 5.23 5.35
CA ARG A 102 -9.27 4.45 4.58
C ARG A 102 -9.14 2.95 4.84
N ILE A 103 -7.90 2.45 4.79
CA ILE A 103 -7.64 1.02 5.04
C ILE A 103 -7.92 0.68 6.50
N LYS A 104 -7.47 1.50 7.46
CA LYS A 104 -7.67 1.24 8.90
C LYS A 104 -9.15 1.19 9.27
N SER A 105 -9.97 2.06 8.67
CA SER A 105 -11.40 2.09 8.92
C SER A 105 -12.11 0.82 8.46
N ALA A 106 -11.70 0.23 7.33
CA ALA A 106 -12.33 -0.99 6.80
C ALA A 106 -11.65 -2.28 7.30
N TYR A 107 -10.37 -2.22 7.65
CA TYR A 107 -9.54 -3.35 8.08
C TYR A 107 -8.73 -2.99 9.34
N PRO A 108 -9.38 -2.92 10.52
CA PRO A 108 -8.74 -2.48 11.76
C PRO A 108 -7.59 -3.36 12.25
N ASP A 109 -7.54 -4.61 11.80
CA ASP A 109 -6.53 -5.63 12.14
C ASP A 109 -5.20 -5.45 11.41
N LYS A 110 -5.15 -4.63 10.35
CA LYS A 110 -3.94 -4.49 9.54
C LYS A 110 -2.86 -3.68 10.25
N LEU A 111 -1.62 -4.15 10.10
CA LEU A 111 -0.42 -3.47 10.57
C LEU A 111 0.07 -2.51 9.49
N PHE A 112 0.38 -1.28 9.89
CA PHE A 112 0.94 -0.27 8.99
C PHE A 112 2.43 -0.06 9.24
N CYS A 113 3.16 0.17 8.15
CA CYS A 113 4.52 0.68 8.19
C CYS A 113 4.73 1.79 7.16
N VAL A 114 5.69 2.68 7.44
CA VAL A 114 6.07 3.76 6.53
C VAL A 114 7.58 3.89 6.48
N SER A 115 8.13 4.24 5.32
CA SER A 115 9.53 4.60 5.18
C SER A 115 9.68 6.01 4.62
N THR A 116 10.52 6.81 5.25
CA THR A 116 10.70 8.23 4.93
C THR A 116 12.14 8.66 5.06
N ASN A 117 12.49 9.77 4.42
CA ASN A 117 13.70 10.49 4.70
C ASN A 117 13.65 11.29 6.01
N GLY A 118 12.49 11.46 6.65
CA GLY A 118 12.35 12.07 7.97
C GLY A 118 12.22 13.60 8.00
N LEU A 119 12.41 14.32 6.88
CA LEU A 119 12.41 15.78 6.87
C LEU A 119 11.08 16.40 7.34
N ASN A 120 9.96 15.86 6.86
CA ASN A 120 8.62 16.37 7.16
C ASN A 120 7.82 15.45 8.10
N LEU A 121 8.46 14.45 8.70
CA LEU A 121 7.75 13.42 9.48
C LEU A 121 7.18 13.97 10.79
N PHE A 122 7.93 14.80 11.50
CA PHE A 122 7.66 15.18 12.89
C PHE A 122 6.20 15.64 13.16
N PRO A 123 5.60 16.55 12.36
CA PRO A 123 4.24 17.02 12.61
C PRO A 123 3.15 15.96 12.48
N HIS A 124 3.46 14.80 11.89
CA HIS A 124 2.51 13.73 11.60
C HIS A 124 2.62 12.53 12.55
N ILE A 125 3.60 12.52 13.48
CA ILE A 125 3.85 11.39 14.38
C ILE A 125 2.62 11.02 15.22
N ASP A 126 1.93 12.03 15.78
CA ASP A 126 0.68 11.79 16.54
C ASP A 126 -0.38 11.10 15.68
N LYS A 127 -0.48 11.51 14.41
CA LYS A 127 -1.45 10.96 13.49
C LYS A 127 -1.11 9.53 13.08
N LEU A 128 0.17 9.22 12.88
CA LEU A 128 0.63 7.86 12.63
C LEU A 128 0.30 6.93 13.80
N ALA A 129 0.51 7.41 15.04
CA ALA A 129 0.15 6.66 16.23
C ALA A 129 -1.37 6.40 16.32
N GLN A 130 -2.20 7.40 16.02
CA GLN A 130 -3.66 7.26 15.99
C GLN A 130 -4.14 6.24 14.95
N VAL A 131 -3.52 6.21 13.77
CA VAL A 131 -3.80 5.22 12.72
C VAL A 131 -3.36 3.82 13.13
N GLY A 132 -2.43 3.70 14.09
CA GLY A 132 -1.86 2.43 14.52
C GLY A 132 -0.67 1.99 13.66
N VAL A 133 0.13 2.95 13.18
CA VAL A 133 1.40 2.64 12.53
C VAL A 133 2.34 1.99 13.53
N SER A 134 2.76 0.77 13.19
CA SER A 134 3.58 -0.07 14.07
C SER A 134 5.08 0.19 13.90
N HIS A 135 5.50 0.49 12.67
CA HIS A 135 6.92 0.62 12.32
C HIS A 135 7.14 1.83 11.41
N VAL A 136 8.15 2.63 11.73
CA VAL A 136 8.62 3.72 10.87
C VAL A 136 10.10 3.49 10.56
N THR A 137 10.43 3.52 9.27
CA THR A 137 11.83 3.55 8.81
C THR A 137 12.23 4.98 8.47
N ILE A 138 13.34 5.46 9.04
CA ILE A 138 13.95 6.74 8.68
C ILE A 138 15.28 6.45 7.98
N THR A 139 15.50 7.08 6.82
CA THR A 139 16.81 7.00 6.15
C THR A 139 17.72 8.11 6.65
N ILE A 140 18.76 7.76 7.40
CA ILE A 140 19.78 8.67 7.93
C ILE A 140 21.15 8.20 7.46
N ASN A 141 21.78 8.97 6.57
CA ASN A 141 23.06 8.59 5.94
C ASN A 141 24.30 9.15 6.64
N ALA A 142 24.15 10.20 7.44
CA ALA A 142 25.22 10.84 8.18
C ALA A 142 24.64 11.64 9.35
N ILE A 143 25.48 11.97 10.35
CA ILE A 143 25.17 12.85 11.49
C ILE A 143 26.03 14.13 11.45
N ASP A 144 27.18 14.06 10.78
CA ASP A 144 28.00 15.24 10.51
C ASP A 144 27.35 16.09 9.39
N PRO A 145 27.20 17.42 9.57
CA PRO A 145 26.61 18.29 8.54
C PRO A 145 27.41 18.39 7.24
N ALA A 146 28.75 18.29 7.28
CA ALA A 146 29.58 18.32 6.08
C ALA A 146 29.45 17.03 5.27
N ILE A 147 29.44 15.86 5.93
CA ILE A 147 29.16 14.57 5.27
C ILE A 147 27.72 14.56 4.73
N THR A 148 26.75 15.00 5.54
CA THR A 148 25.35 15.11 5.08
C THR A 148 25.24 16.03 3.85
N ALA A 149 25.95 17.16 3.82
CA ALA A 149 25.93 18.08 2.69
C ALA A 149 26.51 17.47 1.40
N SER A 150 27.45 16.52 1.50
CA SER A 150 27.99 15.82 0.33
C SER A 150 27.04 14.76 -0.21
N VAL A 151 26.11 14.25 0.62
CA VAL A 151 25.13 13.23 0.24
C VAL A 151 23.89 13.81 -0.44
N TYR A 152 23.46 15.03 -0.08
CA TYR A 152 22.22 15.63 -0.56
C TYR A 152 22.46 16.91 -1.38
N LYS A 153 21.99 16.93 -2.63
CA LYS A 153 22.09 18.09 -3.54
C LYS A 153 21.30 19.29 -3.04
N TRP A 154 20.10 19.05 -2.52
CA TRP A 154 19.23 20.07 -1.96
C TRP A 154 18.18 19.48 -1.01
N VAL A 155 17.68 20.33 -0.11
CA VAL A 155 16.61 20.04 0.86
C VAL A 155 15.55 21.12 0.73
N ARG A 156 14.28 20.75 0.53
CA ARG A 156 13.16 21.70 0.44
C ARG A 156 12.30 21.59 1.69
N PHE A 157 12.38 22.58 2.56
CA PHE A 157 11.67 22.63 3.84
C PHE A 157 10.98 23.98 4.01
N ASN A 158 9.75 23.99 4.53
CA ASN A 158 8.95 25.21 4.73
C ASN A 158 8.93 26.16 3.51
N LYS A 159 8.68 25.58 2.33
CA LYS A 159 8.64 26.29 1.02
C LYS A 159 9.97 26.94 0.59
N LYS A 160 11.07 26.77 1.35
CA LYS A 160 12.42 27.23 1.00
C LYS A 160 13.30 26.06 0.57
N VAL A 161 14.20 26.31 -0.40
CA VAL A 161 15.21 25.34 -0.83
C VAL A 161 16.56 25.71 -0.19
N TYR A 162 17.15 24.75 0.51
CA TYR A 162 18.44 24.82 1.16
C TYR A 162 19.46 23.94 0.43
N ARG A 163 20.74 24.32 0.48
CA ARG A 163 21.86 23.59 -0.14
C ARG A 163 23.05 23.57 0.80
N GLY A 164 23.98 22.64 0.56
CA GLY A 164 25.20 22.51 1.34
C GLY A 164 24.93 22.30 2.83
N ILE A 165 25.80 22.87 3.67
CA ILE A 165 25.77 22.69 5.13
C ILE A 165 24.46 23.20 5.74
N GLU A 166 23.87 24.29 5.23
CA GLU A 166 22.59 24.79 5.75
C GLU A 166 21.47 23.77 5.56
N GLY A 167 21.37 23.18 4.37
CA GLY A 167 20.38 22.14 4.08
C GLY A 167 20.61 20.87 4.90
N ALA A 168 21.88 20.51 5.07
CA ALA A 168 22.26 19.38 5.91
C ALA A 168 21.83 19.56 7.37
N LYS A 169 22.07 20.74 7.97
CA LYS A 169 21.65 21.04 9.34
C LYS A 169 20.13 20.93 9.51
N VAL A 170 19.37 21.51 8.57
CA VAL A 170 17.90 21.43 8.59
C VAL A 170 17.43 19.98 8.53
N LEU A 171 17.99 19.17 7.61
CA LEU A 171 17.61 17.77 7.46
C LEU A 171 17.91 16.96 8.73
N LEU A 172 19.12 17.09 9.28
CA LEU A 172 19.55 16.39 10.49
C LEU A 172 18.68 16.74 11.68
N GLU A 173 18.41 18.03 11.90
CA GLU A 173 17.54 18.48 12.99
C GLU A 173 16.15 17.83 12.91
N GLN A 174 15.55 17.80 11.72
CA GLN A 174 14.23 17.19 11.54
C GLN A 174 14.26 15.67 11.69
N GLN A 175 15.26 14.99 11.13
CA GLN A 175 15.40 13.54 11.22
C GLN A 175 15.58 13.06 12.66
N LEU A 176 16.54 13.65 13.38
CA LEU A 176 16.96 13.15 14.69
C LEU A 176 15.89 13.35 15.75
N LYS A 177 15.17 14.48 15.73
CA LYS A 177 14.07 14.70 16.69
C LYS A 177 12.88 13.76 16.47
N CYS A 178 12.74 13.15 15.30
CA CYS A 178 11.67 12.19 15.04
C CYS A 178 11.87 10.88 15.80
N ILE A 179 13.11 10.46 16.04
CA ILE A 179 13.41 9.18 16.70
C ILE A 179 12.76 9.13 18.11
N PRO A 180 13.11 10.02 19.07
CA PRO A 180 12.51 9.98 20.39
C PRO A 180 11.00 10.22 20.36
N ALA A 181 10.51 11.11 19.50
CA ALA A 181 9.07 11.36 19.36
C ALA A 181 8.27 10.13 18.88
N LEU A 182 8.84 9.32 17.97
CA LEU A 182 8.23 8.03 17.58
C LEU A 182 8.25 7.03 18.74
N LYS A 183 9.36 6.98 19.50
CA LYS A 183 9.49 6.08 20.65
C LYS A 183 8.52 6.41 21.77
N GLU A 184 8.26 7.69 22.02
CA GLU A 184 7.23 8.15 22.97
C GLU A 184 5.82 7.65 22.60
N LYS A 185 5.58 7.35 21.31
CA LYS A 185 4.32 6.76 20.83
C LYS A 185 4.34 5.23 20.77
N GLY A 186 5.41 4.58 21.24
CA GLY A 186 5.57 3.14 21.20
C GLY A 186 5.79 2.58 19.79
N ILE A 187 6.19 3.41 18.83
CA ILE A 187 6.45 3.00 17.45
C ILE A 187 7.86 2.41 17.36
N ILE A 188 8.02 1.31 16.61
CA ILE A 188 9.33 0.72 16.34
C ILE A 188 10.03 1.53 15.25
N VAL A 189 11.25 1.98 15.52
CA VAL A 189 12.05 2.84 14.65
C VAL A 189 13.19 2.05 14.03
N LYS A 190 13.18 1.99 12.71
CA LYS A 190 14.25 1.44 11.90
C LYS A 190 15.05 2.54 11.26
N ILE A 191 16.38 2.42 11.27
CA ILE A 191 17.26 3.30 10.51
C ILE A 191 17.79 2.57 9.28
N ASN A 192 17.57 3.15 8.10
CA ASN A 192 18.31 2.77 6.91
C ASN A 192 19.50 3.71 6.75
N SER A 193 20.66 3.16 6.40
CA SER A 193 21.83 3.96 6.02
C SER A 193 22.51 3.37 4.80
N VAL A 194 22.73 4.21 3.79
CA VAL A 194 23.35 3.81 2.53
C VAL A 194 24.87 3.91 2.65
N ILE A 195 25.59 2.82 2.41
CA ILE A 195 27.06 2.77 2.43
C ILE A 195 27.60 3.36 1.14
N MET A 196 28.27 4.51 1.24
CA MET A 196 28.85 5.27 0.13
C MET A 196 30.38 5.37 0.35
N PRO A 197 31.18 4.59 -0.41
CA PRO A 197 32.64 4.54 -0.26
C PRO A 197 33.30 5.91 -0.40
N GLY A 198 34.18 6.26 0.54
CA GLY A 198 34.89 7.54 0.58
C GLY A 198 34.02 8.73 0.96
N ILE A 199 32.78 8.50 1.39
CA ILE A 199 31.83 9.55 1.79
C ILE A 199 31.40 9.34 3.24
N ASN A 200 30.77 8.20 3.55
CA ASN A 200 30.23 7.92 4.88
C ASN A 200 30.55 6.51 5.39
N ASP A 201 31.33 5.71 4.65
CA ASP A 201 31.65 4.32 4.97
C ASP A 201 32.35 4.15 6.32
N GLU A 202 33.14 5.14 6.75
CA GLU A 202 33.73 5.19 8.09
C GLU A 202 32.84 5.89 9.14
N HIS A 203 31.82 6.63 8.68
CA HIS A 203 30.92 7.43 9.53
C HIS A 203 29.64 6.67 9.97
N ILE A 204 29.25 5.61 9.25
CA ILE A 204 28.00 4.88 9.53
C ILE A 204 27.94 4.31 10.96
N VAL A 205 29.08 3.96 11.55
CA VAL A 205 29.14 3.49 12.95
C VAL A 205 28.68 4.58 13.92
N GLU A 206 29.07 5.83 13.67
CA GLU A 206 28.63 6.97 14.47
C GLU A 206 27.14 7.27 14.26
N VAL A 207 26.63 7.08 13.03
CA VAL A 207 25.18 7.16 12.76
C VAL A 207 24.41 6.14 13.61
N ALA A 208 24.89 4.90 13.63
CA ALA A 208 24.28 3.83 14.41
C ALA A 208 24.29 4.15 15.91
N ARG A 209 25.43 4.58 16.45
CA ARG A 209 25.58 4.97 17.86
C ARG A 209 24.60 6.08 18.24
N VAL A 210 24.59 7.19 17.51
CA VAL A 210 23.70 8.34 17.79
C VAL A 210 22.23 7.96 17.67
N CYS A 211 21.85 7.18 16.65
CA CYS A 211 20.46 6.76 16.50
C CYS A 211 20.02 5.79 17.60
N ALA A 212 20.90 4.89 18.05
CA ALA A 212 20.65 3.99 19.17
C ALA A 212 20.46 4.78 20.48
N ASP A 213 21.33 5.77 20.75
CA ASP A 213 21.22 6.66 21.91
C ASP A 213 19.89 7.44 21.93
N LEU A 214 19.35 7.76 20.76
CA LEU A 214 18.04 8.40 20.59
C LEU A 214 16.85 7.43 20.67
N GLY A 215 17.11 6.12 20.72
CA GLY A 215 16.10 5.07 20.93
C GLY A 215 15.69 4.28 19.68
N ALA A 216 16.44 4.33 18.57
CA ALA A 216 16.19 3.48 17.42
C ALA A 216 16.36 1.98 17.78
N ASP A 217 15.53 1.11 17.21
CA ASP A 217 15.49 -0.32 17.55
C ASP A 217 16.34 -1.17 16.61
N VAL A 218 16.26 -0.88 15.31
CA VAL A 218 16.87 -1.71 14.25
C VAL A 218 17.62 -0.84 13.26
N PHE A 219 18.77 -1.31 12.78
CA PHE A 219 19.57 -0.63 11.78
C PHE A 219 19.80 -1.52 10.55
N ASN A 220 19.80 -0.90 9.37
CA ASN A 220 19.97 -1.60 8.10
C ASN A 220 20.99 -0.87 7.22
N CYS A 221 22.16 -1.49 7.06
CA CYS A 221 23.23 -1.00 6.19
C CYS A 221 23.00 -1.47 4.75
N ILE A 222 22.75 -0.52 3.86
CA ILE A 222 22.38 -0.71 2.46
C ILE A 222 23.58 -0.36 1.58
N PRO A 223 24.26 -1.30 0.91
CA PRO A 223 25.28 -0.92 -0.08
C PRO A 223 24.71 -0.04 -1.20
N MET A 224 25.33 1.11 -1.47
CA MET A 224 24.94 1.98 -2.58
C MET A 224 25.10 1.23 -3.91
N ILE A 225 24.20 1.52 -4.87
CA ILE A 225 24.32 1.07 -6.25
C ILE A 225 24.49 2.32 -7.11
N ALA A 226 25.60 2.40 -7.83
CA ALA A 226 25.87 3.46 -8.78
C ALA A 226 24.82 3.42 -9.90
N THR A 227 24.10 4.53 -10.08
CA THR A 227 22.94 4.60 -10.97
C THR A 227 23.15 5.70 -11.99
N LYS A 228 22.98 5.39 -13.28
CA LYS A 228 23.15 6.34 -14.38
C LYS A 228 22.22 7.55 -14.23
N GLY A 229 22.73 8.74 -14.53
CA GLY A 229 21.98 9.99 -14.40
C GLY A 229 21.85 10.50 -12.96
N THR A 230 22.71 10.02 -12.06
CA THR A 230 22.83 10.56 -10.69
C THR A 230 24.20 11.20 -10.52
N GLU A 231 24.35 12.10 -9.54
CA GLU A 231 25.66 12.71 -9.24
C GLU A 231 26.69 11.65 -8.80
N PHE A 232 26.22 10.54 -8.22
CA PHE A 232 27.06 9.41 -7.80
C PHE A 232 27.12 8.28 -8.84
N GLU A 233 26.81 8.54 -10.10
CA GLU A 233 26.83 7.49 -11.15
C GLU A 233 28.22 6.87 -11.36
N ASN A 234 29.29 7.62 -11.09
CA ASN A 234 30.67 7.18 -11.24
C ASN A 234 31.34 6.79 -9.91
N LEU A 235 30.58 6.85 -8.79
CA LEU A 235 31.11 6.48 -7.49
C LEU A 235 31.24 4.95 -7.40
N LYS A 236 32.39 4.48 -6.92
CA LYS A 236 32.63 3.04 -6.74
C LYS A 236 31.59 2.45 -5.79
N GLN A 237 31.06 1.27 -6.13
CA GLN A 237 30.15 0.56 -5.23
C GLN A 237 30.94 -0.07 -4.05
N PRO A 238 30.36 -0.12 -2.85
CA PRO A 238 30.98 -0.78 -1.70
C PRO A 238 31.12 -2.28 -1.99
N ASP A 239 32.34 -2.81 -1.80
CA ASP A 239 32.59 -4.23 -1.96
C ASP A 239 32.07 -5.05 -0.77
N SER A 240 32.06 -6.37 -0.91
CA SER A 240 31.56 -7.28 0.13
C SER A 240 32.34 -7.16 1.45
N LYS A 241 33.63 -6.84 1.39
CA LYS A 241 34.48 -6.68 2.59
C LYS A 241 34.09 -5.42 3.35
N MET A 242 33.89 -4.31 2.66
CA MET A 242 33.41 -3.06 3.24
C MET A 242 32.03 -3.25 3.88
N VAL A 243 31.07 -3.83 3.15
CA VAL A 243 29.73 -4.07 3.67
C VAL A 243 29.76 -4.94 4.92
N PHE A 244 30.56 -6.02 4.91
CA PHE A 244 30.72 -6.89 6.06
C PHE A 244 31.35 -6.15 7.25
N LYS A 245 32.45 -5.42 7.03
CA LYS A 245 33.13 -4.64 8.06
C LYS A 245 32.19 -3.61 8.70
N THR A 246 31.51 -2.79 7.90
CA THR A 246 30.58 -1.77 8.39
C THR A 246 29.45 -2.41 9.20
N ARG A 247 28.90 -3.55 8.75
CA ARG A 247 27.88 -4.27 9.52
C ARG A 247 28.41 -4.78 10.86
N MET A 248 29.59 -5.38 10.90
CA MET A 248 30.19 -5.83 12.16
C MET A 248 30.33 -4.69 13.16
N GLN A 249 30.85 -3.54 12.72
CA GLN A 249 31.02 -2.38 13.60
C GLN A 249 29.67 -1.79 14.06
N VAL A 250 28.69 -1.70 13.17
CA VAL A 250 27.34 -1.22 13.54
C VAL A 250 26.65 -2.15 14.55
N SER A 251 26.86 -3.48 14.42
CA SER A 251 26.24 -4.47 15.30
C SER A 251 26.67 -4.38 16.76
N GLU A 252 27.77 -3.67 17.05
CA GLU A 252 28.22 -3.38 18.42
C GLU A 252 27.33 -2.33 19.12
N HIS A 253 26.54 -1.56 18.36
CA HIS A 253 25.74 -0.45 18.89
C HIS A 253 24.23 -0.67 18.81
N ILE A 254 23.75 -1.39 17.78
CA ILE A 254 22.33 -1.53 17.50
C ILE A 254 22.04 -2.84 16.74
N GLU A 255 20.86 -3.40 16.96
CA GLU A 255 20.45 -4.63 16.28
C GLU A 255 20.41 -4.44 14.75
N LEU A 256 21.04 -5.36 14.03
CA LEU A 256 21.07 -5.34 12.57
C LEU A 256 19.92 -6.13 11.94
N MET A 257 19.31 -5.53 10.93
CA MET A 257 18.38 -6.25 10.07
C MET A 257 19.11 -7.30 9.21
N SER A 258 18.78 -8.57 9.41
CA SER A 258 19.48 -9.71 8.78
C SER A 258 18.90 -10.18 7.44
N HIS A 259 17.67 -9.80 7.09
CA HIS A 259 16.90 -10.42 6.01
C HIS A 259 16.31 -9.44 4.97
N CYS A 260 16.84 -8.20 4.92
CA CYS A 260 16.38 -7.17 3.99
C CYS A 260 16.55 -7.58 2.53
N SER A 261 15.45 -7.59 1.76
CA SER A 261 15.46 -7.94 0.32
C SER A 261 15.41 -6.72 -0.61
N ARG A 262 15.40 -5.50 -0.05
CA ARG A 262 15.14 -4.21 -0.73
C ARG A 262 13.84 -4.27 -1.56
N CYS A 263 12.71 -4.26 -0.86
CA CYS A 263 11.40 -4.37 -1.47
C CYS A 263 11.11 -3.20 -2.41
N ARG A 264 10.37 -3.44 -3.49
CA ARG A 264 9.89 -2.36 -4.36
C ARG A 264 8.77 -1.57 -3.68
N ALA A 265 8.55 -0.32 -4.09
CA ALA A 265 7.44 0.51 -3.59
C ALA A 265 6.05 0.00 -4.03
N ASP A 266 6.00 -0.97 -4.93
CA ASP A 266 4.80 -1.66 -5.43
C ASP A 266 4.72 -3.14 -5.03
N ALA A 267 5.62 -3.63 -4.17
CA ALA A 267 5.71 -5.05 -3.85
C ALA A 267 4.44 -5.55 -3.15
N ALA A 268 3.90 -6.70 -3.59
CA ALA A 268 2.83 -7.42 -2.89
C ALA A 268 3.13 -8.92 -2.82
N GLY A 269 2.87 -9.56 -1.68
CA GLY A 269 3.08 -11.00 -1.47
C GLY A 269 4.04 -11.32 -0.32
N LEU A 270 4.70 -12.49 -0.36
CA LEU A 270 5.68 -12.96 0.65
C LEU A 270 7.11 -12.50 0.35
N LEU A 271 8.00 -12.44 1.35
CA LEU A 271 9.28 -11.74 1.21
C LEU A 271 10.21 -12.54 0.30
N GLY A 272 10.50 -12.00 -0.89
CA GLY A 272 11.21 -12.70 -1.95
C GLY A 272 10.34 -13.60 -2.82
N LYS A 273 9.02 -13.59 -2.63
CA LYS A 273 8.01 -14.29 -3.44
C LYS A 273 6.83 -13.35 -3.72
N ASP A 274 7.13 -12.25 -4.39
CA ASP A 274 6.12 -11.26 -4.79
C ASP A 274 5.17 -11.86 -5.84
N LEU A 275 3.91 -11.41 -5.85
CA LEU A 275 2.94 -11.79 -6.88
C LEU A 275 3.40 -11.29 -8.25
N LYS A 276 3.23 -12.13 -9.28
CA LYS A 276 3.69 -11.81 -10.64
C LYS A 276 2.80 -10.79 -11.34
N ASP A 277 1.50 -10.83 -11.08
CA ASP A 277 0.49 -10.03 -11.83
C ASP A 277 0.23 -8.65 -11.21
N THR A 278 0.94 -8.30 -10.14
CA THR A 278 0.67 -7.09 -9.37
C THR A 278 0.83 -5.81 -10.18
N HIS A 279 1.77 -5.78 -11.12
CA HIS A 279 1.98 -4.65 -12.03
C HIS A 279 0.80 -4.41 -12.97
N VAL A 280 0.15 -5.48 -13.43
CA VAL A 280 -1.03 -5.38 -14.30
C VAL A 280 -2.20 -4.81 -13.51
N MET A 281 -2.43 -5.35 -12.32
CA MET A 281 -3.47 -4.83 -11.41
C MET A 281 -3.25 -3.35 -11.12
N LEU A 282 -2.04 -2.94 -10.73
CA LEU A 282 -1.73 -1.53 -10.45
C LEU A 282 -2.10 -0.60 -11.61
N LYS A 283 -1.75 -0.97 -12.85
CA LYS A 283 -2.11 -0.20 -14.04
C LYS A 283 -3.62 -0.11 -14.27
N GLU A 284 -4.36 -1.16 -13.96
CA GLU A 284 -5.83 -1.14 -14.06
C GLU A 284 -6.44 -0.22 -13.01
N PHE A 285 -6.00 -0.32 -11.75
CA PHE A 285 -6.52 0.54 -10.67
C PHE A 285 -6.13 2.01 -10.86
N ALA A 286 -4.95 2.30 -11.40
CA ALA A 286 -4.51 3.67 -11.67
C ALA A 286 -5.36 4.40 -12.72
N LYS A 287 -6.01 3.66 -13.63
CA LYS A 287 -6.91 4.21 -14.65
C LYS A 287 -8.33 4.47 -14.14
N ARG A 288 -8.66 4.04 -12.91
CA ARG A 288 -9.99 4.24 -12.36
C ARG A 288 -10.19 5.70 -12.01
N GLU A 289 -11.26 6.30 -12.54
CA GLU A 289 -11.64 7.64 -12.15
C GLU A 289 -12.17 7.67 -10.71
N PRO A 290 -11.90 8.75 -9.95
CA PRO A 290 -12.57 8.96 -8.68
C PRO A 290 -14.07 9.03 -8.95
N PHE A 291 -14.84 8.26 -8.21
CA PHE A 291 -16.25 8.54 -8.02
C PHE A 291 -16.41 8.92 -6.56
N THR A 292 -17.15 10.00 -6.29
CA THR A 292 -17.60 10.23 -4.92
C THR A 292 -18.71 9.23 -4.61
N GLU A 293 -18.76 8.74 -3.39
CA GLU A 293 -19.89 7.91 -2.95
C GLU A 293 -21.22 8.65 -3.14
N GLN A 294 -21.20 9.98 -3.10
CA GLN A 294 -22.34 10.85 -3.40
C GLN A 294 -22.74 10.82 -4.88
N GLU A 295 -21.78 10.74 -5.82
CA GLU A 295 -22.03 10.56 -7.25
C GLU A 295 -22.56 9.17 -7.61
N ARG A 296 -22.30 8.17 -6.75
CA ARG A 296 -22.81 6.80 -6.92
C ARG A 296 -23.64 6.35 -5.72
N PRO A 297 -24.83 6.93 -5.54
CA PRO A 297 -25.64 6.71 -4.34
C PRO A 297 -26.26 5.31 -4.31
N TYR A 298 -26.16 4.54 -5.40
CA TYR A 298 -26.94 3.31 -5.56
C TYR A 298 -26.12 2.02 -5.45
N VAL A 299 -26.80 0.94 -5.04
CA VAL A 299 -26.32 -0.44 -5.17
C VAL A 299 -27.33 -1.21 -6.00
N ALA A 300 -26.85 -1.88 -7.04
CA ALA A 300 -27.65 -2.78 -7.85
C ALA A 300 -27.63 -4.19 -7.26
N VAL A 301 -28.75 -4.91 -7.34
CA VAL A 301 -28.90 -6.23 -6.75
C VAL A 301 -29.58 -7.18 -7.71
N ALA A 302 -28.94 -8.32 -7.99
CA ALA A 302 -29.53 -9.39 -8.78
C ALA A 302 -30.37 -10.29 -7.86
N THR A 303 -31.69 -10.13 -7.97
CA THR A 303 -32.67 -10.82 -7.12
C THR A 303 -33.90 -11.21 -7.94
N ARG A 304 -34.52 -12.34 -7.60
CA ARG A 304 -35.82 -12.75 -8.16
C ARG A 304 -37.03 -12.16 -7.43
N GLU A 305 -36.86 -11.86 -6.14
CA GLU A 305 -37.98 -11.68 -5.20
C GLU A 305 -37.82 -10.46 -4.29
N GLY A 306 -36.71 -9.73 -4.37
CA GLY A 306 -36.50 -8.49 -3.62
C GLY A 306 -36.09 -8.68 -2.15
N LEU A 307 -35.83 -9.92 -1.71
CA LEU A 307 -35.40 -10.23 -0.33
C LEU A 307 -33.96 -10.75 -0.25
N LEU A 308 -33.58 -11.60 -1.21
CA LEU A 308 -32.28 -12.28 -1.22
C LEU A 308 -31.47 -11.93 -2.46
N VAL A 309 -30.14 -11.87 -2.29
CA VAL A 309 -29.20 -11.95 -3.40
C VAL A 309 -29.12 -13.42 -3.82
N ASN A 310 -29.76 -13.76 -4.93
CA ASN A 310 -29.96 -15.15 -5.34
C ASN A 310 -29.86 -15.38 -6.86
N MET A 311 -29.42 -14.38 -7.62
CA MET A 311 -29.27 -14.49 -9.07
C MET A 311 -27.83 -14.35 -9.55
N HIS A 312 -27.46 -15.25 -10.46
CA HIS A 312 -26.22 -15.15 -11.22
C HIS A 312 -26.31 -14.00 -12.22
N LEU A 313 -25.21 -13.26 -12.43
CA LEU A 313 -25.19 -12.05 -13.26
C LEU A 313 -25.73 -12.29 -14.68
N GLY A 314 -25.34 -13.42 -15.30
CA GLY A 314 -25.76 -13.75 -16.67
C GLY A 314 -27.25 -14.10 -16.79
N GLU A 315 -27.85 -14.63 -15.73
CA GLU A 315 -29.26 -15.07 -15.72
C GLU A 315 -30.22 -13.97 -15.28
N ALA A 316 -29.70 -12.91 -14.64
CA ALA A 316 -30.48 -11.78 -14.18
C ALA A 316 -31.15 -11.08 -15.37
N LYS A 317 -32.49 -11.04 -15.34
CA LYS A 317 -33.30 -10.28 -16.31
C LYS A 317 -33.43 -8.81 -15.93
N SER A 318 -33.22 -8.50 -14.66
CA SER A 318 -33.29 -7.16 -14.10
C SER A 318 -32.49 -7.06 -12.80
N PHE A 319 -32.26 -5.83 -12.36
CA PHE A 319 -31.54 -5.51 -11.14
C PHE A 319 -32.35 -4.51 -10.32
N TYR A 320 -32.46 -4.79 -9.02
CA TYR A 320 -33.12 -3.91 -8.08
C TYR A 320 -32.10 -2.89 -7.58
N ILE A 321 -32.45 -1.62 -7.66
CA ILE A 321 -31.58 -0.51 -7.32
C ILE A 321 -31.96 0.01 -5.94
N TYR A 322 -31.01 0.05 -5.02
CA TYR A 322 -31.20 0.53 -3.66
C TYR A 322 -30.36 1.75 -3.37
N ARG A 323 -30.82 2.61 -2.45
CA ARG A 323 -30.04 3.70 -1.86
C ARG A 323 -30.05 3.65 -0.34
N GLN A 324 -29.04 4.24 0.29
CA GLN A 324 -29.05 4.48 1.73
C GLN A 324 -29.94 5.69 2.06
N SER A 325 -30.71 5.57 3.13
CA SER A 325 -31.56 6.61 3.71
C SER A 325 -31.35 6.68 5.23
N PRO A 326 -31.81 7.76 5.91
CA PRO A 326 -31.73 7.83 7.37
C PRO A 326 -32.47 6.71 8.11
N LYS A 327 -33.39 6.00 7.45
CA LYS A 327 -34.20 4.91 8.02
C LYS A 327 -33.74 3.51 7.60
N GLY A 328 -32.57 3.38 6.99
CA GLY A 328 -32.07 2.12 6.41
C GLY A 328 -32.01 2.19 4.89
N PHE A 329 -32.27 1.09 4.20
CA PHE A 329 -32.15 1.03 2.74
C PHE A 329 -33.51 1.20 2.05
N GLN A 330 -33.52 1.91 0.93
CA GLN A 330 -34.72 2.17 0.16
C GLN A 330 -34.56 1.63 -1.26
N PHE A 331 -35.51 0.81 -1.71
CA PHE A 331 -35.67 0.45 -3.11
C PHE A 331 -36.04 1.69 -3.94
N VAL A 332 -35.32 1.91 -5.04
CA VAL A 332 -35.45 3.08 -5.91
C VAL A 332 -36.20 2.71 -7.18
N GLU A 333 -35.69 1.70 -7.89
CA GLU A 333 -36.23 1.28 -9.19
C GLU A 333 -35.72 -0.12 -9.57
N GLU A 334 -36.32 -0.70 -10.61
CA GLU A 334 -35.86 -1.91 -11.26
C GLU A 334 -35.31 -1.57 -12.65
N ARG A 335 -34.07 -2.00 -12.95
CA ARG A 335 -33.45 -1.81 -14.25
C ARG A 335 -33.39 -3.12 -15.02
N ALA A 336 -33.92 -3.13 -16.24
CA ALA A 336 -33.85 -4.30 -17.12
C ALA A 336 -32.40 -4.57 -17.56
N ALA A 337 -32.00 -5.84 -17.54
CA ALA A 337 -30.69 -6.27 -18.00
C ALA A 337 -30.59 -6.15 -19.53
N PRO A 338 -29.39 -5.85 -20.08
CA PRO A 338 -29.16 -5.90 -21.52
C PRO A 338 -29.43 -7.29 -22.11
N PRO A 339 -29.87 -7.39 -23.38
CA PRO A 339 -30.18 -8.66 -24.04
C PRO A 339 -29.02 -9.66 -23.99
N THR A 340 -29.36 -10.93 -23.81
CA THR A 340 -28.41 -12.06 -23.89
C THR A 340 -27.95 -12.27 -25.34
N GLY A 341 -26.74 -12.83 -25.54
CA GLY A 341 -26.26 -13.26 -26.86
C GLY A 341 -25.47 -12.23 -27.68
N THR A 342 -25.19 -11.04 -27.14
CA THR A 342 -24.38 -10.00 -27.81
C THR A 342 -22.88 -10.06 -27.47
N GLY A 343 -22.45 -11.13 -26.79
CA GLY A 343 -21.05 -11.32 -26.37
C GLY A 343 -20.59 -10.24 -25.38
N ASP A 344 -19.37 -9.74 -25.57
CA ASP A 344 -18.75 -8.75 -24.66
C ASP A 344 -19.51 -7.43 -24.58
N ASN A 345 -20.25 -7.06 -25.64
CA ASN A 345 -21.05 -5.83 -25.67
C ASN A 345 -22.13 -5.82 -24.57
N ARG A 346 -22.67 -6.97 -24.20
CA ARG A 346 -23.64 -7.10 -23.09
C ARG A 346 -23.07 -6.51 -21.79
N TRP A 347 -21.80 -6.79 -21.52
CA TRP A 347 -21.14 -6.39 -20.26
C TRP A 347 -20.73 -4.93 -20.27
N LEU A 348 -20.37 -4.38 -21.44
CA LEU A 348 -20.16 -2.94 -21.60
C LEU A 348 -21.46 -2.15 -21.37
N ASP A 349 -22.57 -2.64 -21.92
CA ASP A 349 -23.88 -1.99 -21.72
C ASP A 349 -24.38 -2.17 -20.28
N MET A 350 -24.10 -3.31 -19.64
CA MET A 350 -24.34 -3.50 -18.21
C MET A 350 -23.55 -2.49 -17.37
N ALA A 351 -22.27 -2.28 -17.69
CA ALA A 351 -21.45 -1.32 -16.97
C ALA A 351 -21.95 0.12 -17.13
N LYS A 352 -22.42 0.50 -18.33
CA LYS A 352 -23.06 1.80 -18.56
C LYS A 352 -24.35 1.93 -17.76
N LEU A 353 -25.17 0.88 -17.72
CA LEU A 353 -26.43 0.84 -16.97
C LEU A 353 -26.21 1.01 -15.46
N MET A 354 -25.05 0.59 -14.94
CA MET A 354 -24.69 0.64 -13.53
C MET A 354 -23.67 1.74 -13.19
N LYS A 355 -23.55 2.77 -14.04
CA LYS A 355 -22.54 3.84 -13.88
C LYS A 355 -22.70 4.66 -12.59
N ASP A 356 -23.92 4.84 -12.13
CA ASP A 356 -24.31 5.52 -10.88
C ASP A 356 -24.41 4.55 -9.68
N CYS A 357 -24.13 3.27 -9.90
CA CYS A 357 -24.07 2.27 -8.85
C CYS A 357 -22.63 2.12 -8.35
N ARG A 358 -22.43 2.18 -7.03
CA ARG A 358 -21.12 1.93 -6.41
C ARG A 358 -20.76 0.45 -6.39
N ALA A 359 -21.78 -0.42 -6.39
CA ALA A 359 -21.60 -1.86 -6.40
C ALA A 359 -22.81 -2.59 -7.02
N LEU A 360 -22.57 -3.84 -7.40
CA LEU A 360 -23.54 -4.79 -7.92
C LEU A 360 -23.43 -6.11 -7.13
N LEU A 361 -24.48 -6.47 -6.40
CA LEU A 361 -24.59 -7.72 -5.64
C LEU A 361 -25.18 -8.82 -6.52
N VAL A 362 -24.47 -9.96 -6.62
CA VAL A 362 -24.89 -11.13 -7.40
C VAL A 362 -24.58 -12.42 -6.64
N SER A 363 -25.31 -13.50 -6.93
CA SER A 363 -24.98 -14.82 -6.35
C SER A 363 -23.80 -15.50 -7.05
N GLY A 364 -23.40 -15.01 -8.22
CA GLY A 364 -22.23 -15.46 -8.94
C GLY A 364 -22.01 -14.69 -10.24
N VAL A 365 -20.77 -14.70 -10.74
CA VAL A 365 -20.41 -14.08 -12.02
C VAL A 365 -19.28 -14.87 -12.73
N GLY A 366 -19.31 -14.90 -14.06
CA GLY A 366 -18.21 -15.44 -14.87
C GLY A 366 -17.00 -14.49 -14.95
N GLU A 367 -15.81 -15.04 -15.25
CA GLU A 367 -14.57 -14.24 -15.23
C GLU A 367 -14.57 -13.07 -16.22
N ASN A 368 -15.03 -13.30 -17.46
CA ASN A 368 -15.09 -12.26 -18.49
C ASN A 368 -15.99 -11.05 -18.12
N PRO A 369 -17.28 -11.25 -17.73
CA PRO A 369 -18.11 -10.14 -17.25
C PRO A 369 -17.50 -9.41 -16.04
N LYS A 370 -16.86 -10.17 -15.13
CA LYS A 370 -16.23 -9.62 -13.93
C LYS A 370 -15.11 -8.65 -14.29
N VAL A 371 -14.26 -9.00 -15.25
CA VAL A 371 -13.17 -8.12 -15.74
C VAL A 371 -13.75 -6.87 -16.39
N ILE A 372 -14.70 -7.02 -17.33
CA ILE A 372 -15.24 -5.89 -18.11
C ILE A 372 -15.95 -4.87 -17.19
N ILE A 373 -16.85 -5.32 -16.32
CA ILE A 373 -17.64 -4.41 -15.47
C ILE A 373 -16.77 -3.74 -14.41
N ASN A 374 -15.84 -4.46 -13.79
CA ASN A 374 -14.90 -3.86 -12.84
C ASN A 374 -13.98 -2.83 -13.50
N SER A 375 -13.59 -3.04 -14.77
CA SER A 375 -12.77 -2.07 -15.52
C SER A 375 -13.50 -0.74 -15.79
N CYS A 376 -14.84 -0.78 -15.81
CA CYS A 376 -15.71 0.40 -15.93
C CYS A 376 -16.03 1.06 -14.58
N GLY A 377 -15.47 0.53 -13.48
CA GLY A 377 -15.53 1.12 -12.15
C GLY A 377 -16.74 0.71 -11.31
N THR A 378 -17.62 -0.18 -11.78
CA THR A 378 -18.70 -0.74 -10.94
C THR A 378 -18.20 -2.03 -10.28
N ARG A 379 -18.19 -2.07 -8.95
CA ARG A 379 -17.71 -3.23 -8.19
C ARG A 379 -18.74 -4.36 -8.23
N ILE A 380 -18.34 -5.56 -8.62
CA ILE A 380 -19.20 -6.76 -8.45
C ILE A 380 -18.83 -7.47 -7.14
N ILE A 381 -19.84 -7.82 -6.34
CA ILE A 381 -19.70 -8.59 -5.11
C ILE A 381 -20.53 -9.86 -5.23
N GLU A 382 -19.85 -11.00 -5.11
CA GLU A 382 -20.48 -12.32 -5.11
C GLU A 382 -20.90 -12.67 -3.67
N MET A 383 -22.20 -12.77 -3.43
CA MET A 383 -22.76 -13.17 -2.14
C MET A 383 -24.13 -13.84 -2.31
N THR A 384 -24.49 -14.72 -1.37
CA THR A 384 -25.85 -15.20 -1.18
C THR A 384 -26.33 -14.86 0.22
N GLY A 385 -27.55 -14.37 0.35
CA GLY A 385 -28.09 -13.93 1.65
C GLY A 385 -29.03 -12.75 1.53
N LEU A 386 -29.33 -12.12 2.67
CA LEU A 386 -30.23 -10.98 2.74
C LEU A 386 -29.62 -9.77 2.01
N ILE A 387 -30.47 -9.08 1.24
CA ILE A 387 -30.05 -7.86 0.54
C ILE A 387 -29.51 -6.82 1.54
N ASP A 388 -30.20 -6.64 2.67
CA ASP A 388 -29.81 -5.67 3.71
C ASP A 388 -28.40 -5.91 4.27
N GLU A 389 -27.96 -7.17 4.40
CA GLU A 389 -26.59 -7.49 4.85
C GLU A 389 -25.55 -7.05 3.80
N GLY A 390 -25.85 -7.26 2.52
CA GLY A 390 -25.00 -6.82 1.42
C GLY A 390 -24.96 -5.29 1.31
N LEU A 391 -26.11 -4.63 1.44
CA LEU A 391 -26.22 -3.18 1.42
C LEU A 391 -25.48 -2.56 2.61
N ASP A 392 -25.64 -3.10 3.82
CA ASP A 392 -24.93 -2.66 5.03
C ASP A 392 -23.41 -2.85 4.89
N GLY A 393 -22.98 -3.97 4.31
CA GLY A 393 -21.57 -4.20 3.99
C GLY A 393 -20.99 -3.20 3.00
N ILE A 394 -21.77 -2.79 1.99
CA ILE A 394 -21.32 -1.81 0.99
C ILE A 394 -21.33 -0.38 1.54
N TYR A 395 -22.46 0.06 2.12
CA TYR A 395 -22.64 1.45 2.55
C TYR A 395 -21.89 1.78 3.85
N ASN A 396 -21.75 0.81 4.75
CA ASN A 396 -21.11 1.01 6.05
C ASN A 396 -19.77 0.27 6.16
N HIS A 397 -19.22 -0.21 5.04
CA HIS A 397 -17.92 -0.90 4.95
C HIS A 397 -17.75 -2.08 5.91
N LYS A 398 -18.83 -2.82 6.18
CA LYS A 398 -18.79 -4.01 7.03
C LYS A 398 -18.44 -5.27 6.22
N PRO A 399 -17.86 -6.30 6.86
CA PRO A 399 -17.66 -7.60 6.22
C PRO A 399 -18.98 -8.21 5.76
N ILE A 400 -19.07 -8.59 4.49
CA ILE A 400 -20.24 -9.25 3.91
C ILE A 400 -20.09 -10.75 4.14
N ARG A 401 -20.98 -11.34 4.95
CA ARG A 401 -21.01 -12.78 5.24
C ARG A 401 -21.96 -13.46 4.25
N SER A 402 -21.46 -14.43 3.48
CA SER A 402 -22.30 -15.20 2.55
C SER A 402 -22.92 -16.42 3.23
N ILE A 403 -24.23 -16.61 3.07
CA ILE A 403 -24.96 -17.79 3.51
C ILE A 403 -24.96 -18.80 2.35
N ALA A 404 -23.83 -19.48 2.09
CA ALA A 404 -23.75 -20.84 1.52
C ALA A 404 -22.30 -21.23 1.09
N LYS A 405 -22.02 -22.53 1.24
CA LYS A 405 -20.77 -23.27 1.00
C LYS A 405 -20.19 -23.13 -0.43
N GLN A 406 -18.87 -23.20 -0.52
CA GLN A 406 -18.02 -23.23 -1.73
C GLN A 406 -18.28 -24.39 -2.74
N ASP A 407 -19.28 -25.26 -2.55
CA ASP A 407 -19.33 -26.55 -3.26
C ASP A 407 -20.56 -26.83 -4.14
N ALA A 408 -21.49 -25.89 -4.33
CA ALA A 408 -22.70 -26.21 -5.12
C ALA A 408 -22.62 -25.87 -6.62
N PHE A 409 -21.83 -24.88 -7.06
CA PHE A 409 -21.72 -24.55 -8.49
C PHE A 409 -20.39 -23.86 -8.80
N ARG A 410 -19.37 -24.64 -9.17
CA ARG A 410 -18.22 -24.09 -9.90
C ARG A 410 -18.67 -23.78 -11.33
N CYS A 411 -18.49 -22.53 -11.78
CA CYS A 411 -18.64 -22.16 -13.18
C CYS A 411 -17.84 -23.16 -14.05
N GLY A 412 -18.54 -23.91 -14.91
CA GLY A 412 -17.97 -24.98 -15.75
C GLY A 412 -18.37 -26.42 -15.40
N SER A 413 -18.94 -26.69 -14.22
CA SER A 413 -19.26 -28.07 -13.80
C SER A 413 -20.62 -28.59 -14.30
N ASN A 414 -21.57 -27.71 -14.62
CA ASN A 414 -22.87 -28.05 -15.22
C ASN A 414 -23.35 -26.98 -16.23
N CYS A 415 -22.41 -26.29 -16.89
CA CYS A 415 -22.74 -25.28 -17.88
C CYS A 415 -23.22 -25.97 -19.17
N LYS A 416 -24.51 -25.85 -19.52
CA LYS A 416 -25.03 -26.20 -20.87
C LYS A 416 -24.64 -25.16 -21.93
N GLY A 417 -23.47 -24.53 -21.76
CA GLY A 417 -22.96 -23.46 -22.62
C GLY A 417 -21.93 -24.01 -23.59
N ASN A 418 -22.06 -23.64 -24.85
CA ASN A 418 -21.20 -23.95 -25.99
C ASN A 418 -19.84 -23.20 -25.97
N ALA A 419 -19.27 -22.97 -24.78
CA ALA A 419 -17.97 -22.34 -24.57
C ALA A 419 -17.76 -20.93 -25.17
N GLN A 420 -18.84 -20.22 -25.53
CA GLN A 420 -18.80 -18.83 -26.04
C GLN A 420 -19.15 -17.76 -24.99
N GLY A 421 -19.01 -18.09 -23.69
CA GLY A 421 -19.33 -17.18 -22.59
C GLY A 421 -20.65 -17.51 -21.90
N CYS A 422 -20.80 -17.04 -20.65
CA CYS A 422 -22.03 -17.23 -19.89
C CYS A 422 -23.17 -16.48 -20.59
N ALA A 423 -24.20 -17.23 -20.99
CA ALA A 423 -25.35 -16.73 -21.75
C ALA A 423 -26.06 -15.56 -21.08
#